data_AF-A0A7W0I2S3-F1
#
_entry.id   AF-A0A7W0I2S3-F1
#
_cell.length_a   1.000
_cell.length_b   1.000
_cell.length_c   1.000
_cell.angle_alpha   90.00
_cell.angle_beta   90.00
_cell.angle_gamma   90.00
#
_symmetry.space_group_name_H-M   'P 1'
#
loop_
_entity.id
_entity.type
_entity.pdbx_description
1 polymer ?
#
loop_
_entity_poly.entity_id
_entity_poly.type
_entity_poly.pdbx_seq_one_letter_code
_entity_poly.pdbx_strand_id
1 'polypeptide(L)'
;MSVEESAKDKYTETKGFIPEQRDVYTDLETVESQRNDLIPEEFPEGPYGTSLNTESLGKSTPWRKDQRPPNRFSYENHELHEGLKRDYPGADDNRNEPSNQE
;
A
#
# COMPACT_ATOMS: atom_id res chain seq x y z
N MET A 1 -23.52 12.26 26.16
CA MET A 1 -22.10 11.96 25.90
C MET A 1 -21.90 12.05 24.40
N SER A 2 -20.97 12.90 24.02
CA SER A 2 -21.04 13.71 22.80
C SER A 2 -20.45 13.00 21.60
N VAL A 3 -21.13 13.10 20.46
CA VAL A 3 -20.77 12.53 19.15
C VAL A 3 -19.39 13.01 18.65
N GLU A 4 -18.86 14.08 19.23
CA GLU A 4 -17.58 14.70 18.86
C GLU A 4 -16.34 13.97 19.39
N GLU A 5 -16.47 13.12 20.41
CA GLU A 5 -15.32 12.41 21.00
C GLU A 5 -14.92 11.19 20.13
N SER A 6 -15.91 10.51 19.55
CA SER A 6 -15.70 9.35 18.67
C SER A 6 -14.96 9.67 17.37
N ALA A 7 -15.07 10.91 16.87
CA ALA A 7 -14.38 11.32 15.66
C ALA A 7 -12.87 11.49 15.89
N LYS A 8 -12.47 12.03 17.04
CA LYS A 8 -11.07 12.34 17.35
C LYS A 8 -10.21 11.07 17.47
N ASP A 9 -10.77 10.00 18.01
CA ASP A 9 -10.07 8.71 18.13
C ASP A 9 -9.75 8.10 16.75
N LYS A 10 -10.67 8.20 15.77
CA LYS A 10 -10.42 7.72 14.39
C LYS A 10 -9.28 8.48 13.70
N TYR A 11 -9.10 9.77 13.98
CA TYR A 11 -8.01 10.57 13.41
C TYR A 11 -6.64 10.23 14.01
N THR A 12 -6.58 9.60 15.18
CA THR A 12 -5.30 9.23 15.81
C THR A 12 -4.69 7.94 15.24
N GLU A 13 -5.49 7.08 14.62
CA GLU A 13 -5.07 5.80 14.04
C GLU A 13 -4.62 5.92 12.57
N THR A 14 -5.00 6.99 11.86
CA THR A 14 -4.69 7.24 10.44
C THR A 14 -3.56 8.27 10.24
N LYS A 15 -2.48 8.23 11.03
CA LYS A 15 -1.36 9.17 10.84
C LYS A 15 -0.60 8.89 9.53
N GLY A 16 -1.01 9.55 8.45
CA GLY A 16 -0.35 9.51 7.13
C GLY A 16 -1.12 8.76 6.03
N PHE A 17 -2.28 8.18 6.35
CA PHE A 17 -3.12 7.44 5.38
C PHE A 17 -4.47 8.14 5.14
N ILE A 18 -5.06 7.89 3.97
CA ILE A 18 -6.43 8.32 3.64
C ILE A 18 -7.41 7.63 4.60
N PRO A 19 -8.30 8.38 5.28
CA PRO A 19 -9.33 7.77 6.10
C PRO A 19 -10.34 7.03 5.20
N GLU A 20 -10.51 5.74 5.43
CA GLU A 20 -11.44 4.90 4.70
C GLU A 20 -12.32 4.11 5.66
N GLN A 21 -13.60 4.00 5.32
CA GLN A 21 -14.53 3.14 6.05
C GLN A 21 -14.27 1.69 5.64
N ARG A 22 -13.61 0.94 6.53
CA ARG A 22 -13.37 -0.50 6.34
C ARG A 22 -14.59 -1.27 6.82
N ASP A 23 -15.20 -2.02 5.91
CA ASP A 23 -16.26 -2.97 6.24
C ASP A 23 -15.67 -4.37 6.48
N VAL A 24 -16.47 -5.25 7.07
CA VAL A 24 -16.10 -6.65 7.30
C VAL A 24 -15.99 -7.43 5.99
N TYR A 25 -16.67 -6.94 4.94
CA TYR A 25 -16.66 -7.52 3.61
C TYR A 25 -16.03 -6.53 2.64
N THR A 26 -14.99 -6.98 1.93
CA THR A 26 -14.33 -6.24 0.85
C THR A 26 -14.90 -6.66 -0.51
N ASP A 27 -14.55 -5.91 -1.56
CA ASP A 27 -14.83 -6.34 -2.92
C ASP A 27 -14.01 -7.59 -3.28
N LEU A 28 -14.18 -8.10 -4.49
CA LEU A 28 -13.41 -9.22 -5.02
C LEU A 28 -11.90 -8.94 -4.92
N GLU A 29 -11.12 -9.97 -4.60
CA GLU A 29 -9.66 -9.88 -4.45
C GLU A 29 -8.95 -9.23 -5.65
N THR A 30 -9.44 -9.47 -6.88
CA THR A 30 -8.89 -8.85 -8.08
C THR A 30 -9.10 -7.33 -8.11
N VAL A 31 -10.24 -6.85 -7.59
CA VAL A 31 -10.53 -5.42 -7.51
C VAL A 31 -9.65 -4.77 -6.44
N GLU A 32 -9.53 -5.41 -5.27
CA GLU A 32 -8.68 -4.91 -4.20
C GLU A 32 -7.19 -4.94 -4.57
N SER A 33 -6.73 -5.95 -5.31
CA SER A 33 -5.36 -5.99 -5.86
C SER A 33 -5.10 -4.82 -6.80
N GLN A 34 -5.94 -4.61 -7.81
CA GLN A 34 -5.78 -3.48 -8.75
C GLN A 34 -5.80 -2.11 -8.04
N ARG A 35 -6.53 -2.01 -6.94
CA ARG A 35 -6.66 -0.80 -6.15
C ARG A 35 -5.44 -0.53 -5.26
N ASN A 36 -4.84 -1.59 -4.70
CA ASN A 36 -3.81 -1.48 -3.66
C ASN A 36 -2.38 -1.75 -4.19
N ASP A 37 -2.23 -2.45 -5.31
CA ASP A 37 -0.94 -2.70 -5.95
C ASP A 37 -0.52 -1.49 -6.80
N LEU A 38 0.49 -0.77 -6.31
CA LEU A 38 1.07 0.35 -7.05
C LEU A 38 1.86 -0.16 -8.25
N ILE A 39 1.79 0.59 -9.36
CA ILE A 39 2.69 0.40 -10.51
C ILE A 39 3.78 1.48 -10.40
N PRO A 40 5.07 1.14 -10.59
CA PRO A 40 6.11 2.15 -10.53
C PRO A 40 6.02 3.03 -11.79
N GLU A 41 6.08 4.34 -11.62
CA GLU A 41 6.14 5.27 -12.74
C GLU A 41 7.49 5.15 -13.46
N GLU A 42 7.46 4.98 -14.78
CA GLU A 42 8.68 4.88 -15.60
C GLU A 42 9.34 6.24 -15.84
N PHE A 43 8.51 7.29 -15.94
CA PHE A 43 8.94 8.67 -16.17
C PHE A 43 8.25 9.58 -15.17
N PRO A 44 8.84 9.78 -13.97
CA PRO A 44 8.30 10.72 -13.00
C PRO A 44 8.07 12.08 -13.68
N GLU A 45 9.06 12.56 -14.43
CA GLU A 45 9.04 13.87 -15.11
C GLU A 45 8.04 13.96 -16.29
N GLY A 46 7.37 12.86 -16.64
CA GLY A 46 6.47 12.74 -17.78
C GLY A 46 7.14 12.28 -19.08
N PRO A 47 6.35 12.15 -20.17
CA PRO A 47 6.84 11.63 -21.46
C PRO A 47 8.00 12.43 -22.05
N TYR A 48 9.00 11.75 -22.63
CA TYR A 48 10.11 12.45 -23.29
C TYR A 48 9.61 13.39 -24.40
N GLY A 49 10.01 14.66 -24.34
CA GLY A 49 9.67 15.67 -25.37
C GLY A 49 8.38 16.45 -25.15
N THR A 50 7.68 16.26 -24.02
CA THR A 50 6.57 17.15 -23.64
C THR A 50 7.06 18.56 -23.28
N SER A 51 6.38 19.59 -23.78
CA SER A 51 6.60 20.99 -23.40
C SER A 51 5.92 21.40 -22.09
N LEU A 52 5.05 20.54 -21.57
CA LEU A 52 4.42 20.70 -20.27
C LEU A 52 5.42 20.28 -19.19
N ASN A 53 5.87 21.24 -18.38
CA ASN A 53 6.50 20.95 -17.10
C ASN A 53 5.42 20.33 -16.20
N THR A 54 5.39 19.00 -16.16
CA THR A 54 4.58 18.29 -15.18
C THR A 54 5.25 18.48 -13.83
N GLU A 55 4.51 18.96 -12.83
CA GLU A 55 4.97 18.94 -11.45
C GLU A 55 5.16 17.48 -11.02
N SER A 56 6.38 16.96 -11.13
CA SER A 56 6.74 15.64 -10.63
C SER A 56 7.84 15.83 -9.61
N LEU A 57 7.49 15.88 -8.33
CA LEU A 57 8.51 15.78 -7.30
C LEU A 57 7.94 15.12 -6.04
N GLY A 58 7.70 13.81 -6.10
CA GLY A 58 7.65 13.02 -4.88
C GLY A 58 6.75 11.79 -4.88
N LYS A 59 6.51 11.28 -3.68
CA LYS A 59 5.60 10.17 -3.41
C LYS A 59 4.17 10.70 -3.54
N SER A 60 3.26 9.90 -4.09
CA SER A 60 1.83 10.20 -4.26
C SER A 60 1.07 10.20 -2.92
N THR A 61 1.47 11.00 -1.93
CA THR A 61 0.80 11.05 -0.62
C THR A 61 -0.51 11.84 -0.68
N PRO A 62 -1.54 11.49 0.10
CA PRO A 62 -1.58 10.40 1.09
C PRO A 62 -1.93 9.02 0.48
N TRP A 63 -1.40 7.94 1.07
CA TRP A 63 -1.66 6.56 0.61
C TRP A 63 -2.83 5.92 1.35
N ARG A 64 -3.38 4.82 0.83
CA ARG A 64 -4.23 3.94 1.65
C ARG A 64 -3.37 3.05 2.51
N LYS A 65 -3.90 2.58 3.64
CA LYS A 65 -3.15 1.70 4.56
C LYS A 65 -2.82 0.32 3.95
N ASP A 66 -3.63 -0.17 3.02
CA ASP A 66 -3.39 -1.47 2.36
C ASP A 66 -2.60 -1.32 1.05
N GLN A 67 -2.32 -0.08 0.63
CA GLN A 67 -1.58 0.22 -0.60
C GLN A 67 -0.10 -0.13 -0.44
N ARG A 68 0.47 -0.83 -1.43
CA ARG A 68 1.81 -1.38 -1.35
C ARG A 68 2.59 -1.17 -2.65
N PRO A 69 3.90 -0.86 -2.57
CA PRO A 69 4.74 -0.77 -3.75
C PRO A 69 4.93 -2.15 -4.38
N PRO A 70 5.08 -2.23 -5.70
CA PRO A 70 5.32 -3.50 -6.39
C PRO A 70 6.72 -3.98 -5.99
N ASN A 71 6.80 -5.12 -5.31
CA ASN A 71 8.09 -5.69 -4.94
C ASN A 71 8.66 -6.50 -6.12
N ARG A 72 9.76 -6.02 -6.69
CA ARG A 72 10.50 -6.67 -7.79
C ARG A 72 11.05 -8.06 -7.44
N PHE A 73 11.14 -8.38 -6.16
CA PHE A 73 11.68 -9.65 -5.67
C PHE A 73 10.62 -10.50 -4.95
N SER A 74 9.38 -10.03 -4.79
CA SER A 74 8.32 -10.84 -4.19
C SER A 74 7.72 -11.82 -5.19
N TYR A 75 6.81 -12.67 -4.72
CA TYR A 75 5.94 -13.46 -5.58
C TYR A 75 4.91 -12.56 -6.28
N GLU A 76 4.63 -12.84 -7.55
CA GLU A 76 3.56 -12.15 -8.30
C GLU A 76 2.18 -12.43 -7.69
N ASN A 77 1.93 -13.70 -7.33
CA ASN A 77 0.72 -14.09 -6.64
C ASN A 77 1.02 -14.33 -5.16
N HIS A 78 0.72 -13.32 -4.34
CA HIS A 78 0.95 -13.38 -2.90
C HIS A 78 0.10 -14.45 -2.23
N GLU A 79 -1.22 -14.45 -2.47
CA GLU A 79 -2.17 -15.37 -1.85
C GLU A 79 -1.75 -16.83 -1.98
N LEU A 80 -1.33 -17.24 -3.19
CA LEU A 80 -0.88 -18.61 -3.43
C LEU A 80 0.42 -18.98 -2.69
N HIS A 81 1.23 -17.97 -2.34
CA HIS A 81 2.53 -18.15 -1.71
C HIS A 81 2.58 -17.64 -0.26
N GLU A 82 1.44 -17.30 0.34
CA GLU A 82 1.37 -16.91 1.74
C GLU A 82 1.81 -18.08 2.63
N GLY A 83 2.74 -17.80 3.54
CA GLY A 83 3.32 -18.80 4.45
C GLY A 83 4.30 -19.77 3.80
N LEU A 84 4.56 -19.67 2.48
CA LEU A 84 5.61 -20.43 1.83
C LEU A 84 6.95 -19.70 1.97
N LYS A 85 7.91 -20.37 2.60
CA LYS A 85 9.26 -19.87 2.77
C LYS A 85 10.13 -20.27 1.57
N ARG A 86 10.92 -19.33 1.07
CA ARG A 86 11.94 -19.58 0.04
C ARG A 86 13.15 -20.29 0.64
N ASP A 87 13.73 -21.19 -0.14
CA ASP A 87 14.88 -21.98 0.30
C ASP A 87 16.16 -21.14 0.51
N TYR A 88 16.27 -20.02 -0.19
CA TYR A 88 17.46 -19.17 -0.11
C TYR A 88 17.38 -18.21 1.08
N PRO A 89 18.40 -18.17 1.96
CA PRO A 89 18.38 -17.34 3.15
C PRO A 89 18.26 -15.85 2.80
N GLY A 90 17.27 -15.17 3.37
CA GLY A 90 17.00 -13.75 3.15
C GLY A 90 16.22 -13.43 1.86
N ALA A 91 15.69 -14.44 1.17
CA ALA A 91 14.89 -14.23 -0.04
C ALA A 91 13.41 -13.93 0.22
N ASP A 92 12.92 -14.18 1.44
CA ASP A 92 11.54 -13.88 1.87
C ASP A 92 11.36 -12.40 2.24
N ASP A 93 10.23 -11.82 1.85
CA ASP A 93 9.87 -10.45 2.22
C ASP A 93 9.13 -10.42 3.55
N ASN A 94 9.85 -10.15 4.64
CA ASN A 94 9.27 -10.09 5.99
C ASN A 94 8.58 -8.75 6.31
N ARG A 95 8.39 -7.85 5.33
CA ARG A 95 7.83 -6.51 5.58
C ARG A 95 6.39 -6.53 6.12
N ASN A 96 5.62 -7.55 5.77
CA ASN A 96 4.23 -7.73 6.21
C ASN A 96 4.08 -8.65 7.42
N GLU A 97 5.17 -9.27 7.89
CA GLU A 97 5.10 -10.05 9.13
C GLU A 97 5.01 -9.08 10.32
N PRO A 98 4.08 -9.32 11.27
CA PRO A 98 4.08 -8.54 12.50
C PRO A 98 5.43 -8.75 13.17
N SER A 99 6.15 -7.65 13.43
CA SER A 99 7.39 -7.74 14.21
C SER A 99 7.02 -8.30 15.58
N ASN A 100 7.36 -9.55 15.85
CA ASN A 100 7.39 -10.08 17.21
C ASN A 100 8.52 -9.34 17.93
N GLN A 101 8.22 -8.15 18.44
CA GLN A 101 9.00 -7.50 19.48
C GLN A 101 8.51 -8.09 20.80
N GLU A 102 9.25 -9.10 21.26
CA GLU A 102 9.18 -9.58 22.65
C GLU A 102 9.93 -8.60 23.57
#